data_AF-A0A965TWU1-F1
#
_entry.id   AF-A0A965TWU1-F1
#
_cell.length_a   1.000
_cell.length_b   1.000
_cell.length_c   1.000
_cell.angle_alpha   90.00
_cell.angle_beta   90.00
_cell.angle_gamma   90.00
#
_symmetry.space_group_name_H-M   'P 1'
#
loop_
_entity.id
_entity.type
_entity.pdbx_description
1 polymer ?
#
loop_
_entity_poly.entity_id
_entity_poly.type
_entity_poly.pdbx_seq_one_letter_code
_entity_poly.pdbx_strand_id
1 'polypeptide(L)' 'MRKAMIMPIVFSAIFVCVIILYSLVFFILDFPMIVKILILAIILGIASVMMYLLHQRNKELEEEEKDDISKY' A
#
# COMPACT_ATOMS: atom_id res chain seq x y z
N MET A 1 9.60 -9.40 -10.82
CA MET A 1 8.25 -8.82 -10.63
C MET A 1 7.42 -9.14 -11.86
N ARG A 2 6.23 -9.71 -11.68
CA ARG A 2 5.29 -9.99 -12.77
C ARG A 2 4.79 -8.66 -13.36
N LYS A 3 4.56 -8.59 -14.68
CA LYS A 3 4.05 -7.35 -15.33
C LYS A 3 2.71 -6.90 -14.74
N ALA A 4 1.86 -7.87 -14.37
CA ALA A 4 0.58 -7.63 -13.70
C ALA A 4 0.71 -6.95 -12.33
N MET A 5 1.86 -7.05 -11.66
CA MET A 5 2.12 -6.38 -10.37
C MET A 5 2.56 -4.91 -10.51
N ILE A 6 2.94 -4.46 -11.72
CA ILE A 6 3.43 -3.09 -11.93
C ILE A 6 2.34 -2.07 -11.60
N MET A 7 1.12 -2.27 -12.10
CA MET A 7 0.00 -1.34 -11.85
C MET A 7 -0.39 -1.28 -10.36
N PRO A 8 -0.61 -2.41 -9.64
CA PRO A 8 -0.85 -2.39 -8.20
C PRO A 8 0.24 -1.68 -7.40
N ILE A 9 1.52 -1.93 -7.73
CA ILE A 9 2.64 -1.34 -7.02
C ILE A 9 2.69 0.17 -7.26
N VAL A 10 2.59 0.61 -8.52
CA VAL A 10 2.59 2.04 -8.87
C VAL A 10 1.44 2.76 -8.19
N PHE A 11 0.23 2.18 -8.22
CA PHE A 11 -0.92 2.75 -7.54
C PHE A 11 -0.68 2.85 -6.03
N SER A 12 -0.15 1.79 -5.41
CA SER A 12 0.15 1.79 -3.97
C SER A 12 1.18 2.86 -3.59
N ALA A 13 2.23 3.03 -4.39
CA ALA A 13 3.27 4.02 -4.16
C ALA A 13 2.73 5.45 -4.28
N ILE A 14 1.94 5.73 -5.32
CA ILE A 14 1.30 7.04 -5.50
C ILE A 14 0.35 7.33 -4.35
N PHE A 15 -0.49 6.37 -3.96
CA PHE A 15 -1.44 6.53 -2.87
C PHE A 15 -0.75 6.83 -1.53
N VAL A 16 0.30 6.06 -1.19
CA VAL A 16 1.11 6.30 0.01
C VAL A 16 1.77 7.69 -0.04
N CYS A 17 2.33 8.09 -1.19
CA CYS A 17 2.89 9.43 -1.36
C CYS A 17 1.86 10.53 -1.13
N VAL A 18 0.65 10.41 -1.68
CA VAL A 18 -0.44 11.39 -1.49
C VAL A 18 -0.83 11.48 -0.02
N ILE A 19 -0.96 10.35 0.67
CA ILE A 19 -1.28 10.32 2.10
C ILE A 19 -0.18 10.99 2.92
N ILE A 20 1.09 10.71 2.63
CA ILE A 20 2.22 11.34 3.31
C ILE A 20 2.17 12.86 3.10
N LEU A 21 2.03 13.32 1.85
CA LEU A 21 1.93 14.75 1.54
C LEU A 21 0.77 15.43 2.27
N TYR A 22 -0.40 14.79 2.30
CA TYR A 22 -1.55 15.29 3.05
C TYR A 22 -1.26 15.35 4.56
N SER A 23 -0.57 14.35 5.11
CA SER A 23 -0.23 14.29 6.52
C SER A 23 0.73 15.39 6.97
N LEU A 24 1.62 15.85 6.08
CA LEU A 24 2.57 16.93 6.37
C LEU A 24 1.85 18.25 6.71
N VAL A 25 0.65 18.48 6.18
CA VAL A 25 -0.17 19.65 6.51
C VAL A 25 -0.46 19.70 8.02
N PHE A 26 -0.69 18.54 8.65
CA PHE A 26 -0.94 18.45 10.09
C PHE A 26 0.32 18.65 10.94
N PHE A 27 1.51 18.54 10.35
CA PHE A 27 2.77 18.88 11.04
C PHE A 27 3.04 20.38 11.04
N ILE A 28 2.63 21.10 9.99
CA ILE A 28 2.77 22.56 9.86
C ILE A 28 1.79 23.29 10.77
N LEU A 29 0.58 22.73 10.94
CA LEU A 29 -0.43 23.30 11.82
C LEU A 29 -0.16 22.94 13.29
N ASP A 30 -0.52 23.86 14.19
CA ASP A 30 -0.41 23.70 15.65
C ASP A 30 -1.50 22.76 16.20
N PHE A 31 -1.46 21.50 15.78
CA PHE A 31 -2.30 20.45 16.35
C PHE A 31 -1.69 19.85 17.62
N PRO A 32 -2.53 19.42 18.58
CA PRO A 32 -2.08 18.72 19.78
C PRO A 32 -1.37 17.42 19.40
N MET A 33 -0.37 17.03 20.20
CA MET A 33 0.50 15.88 19.94
C MET A 33 -0.28 14.57 19.72
N ILE A 34 -1.40 14.39 20.44
CA ILE A 34 -2.28 13.23 20.32
C ILE A 34 -2.83 13.08 18.90
N VAL A 35 -3.22 14.18 18.25
CA VAL A 35 -3.74 14.16 16.88
C VAL A 35 -2.65 13.76 15.89
N LYS A 36 -1.43 14.26 16.07
CA LYS A 36 -0.28 13.89 15.23
C LYS A 36 0.05 12.39 15.34
N ILE A 37 0.01 11.85 16.57
CA ILE A 37 0.23 10.42 16.83
C ILE A 37 -0.87 9.57 16.18
N LEU A 38 -2.14 9.97 16.30
CA LEU A 38 -3.26 9.26 15.67
C LEU A 38 -3.12 9.23 14.15
N ILE A 39 -2.80 10.35 13.52
CA ILE A 39 -2.58 10.44 12.08
C ILE A 39 -1.44 9.51 11.66
N LEU A 40 -0.31 9.54 12.37
CA LEU A 40 0.81 8.64 12.09
C LEU A 40 0.42 7.17 12.20
N ALA A 41 -0.33 6.79 13.25
CA ALA A 41 -0.81 5.44 13.45
C ALA A 41 -1.73 4.98 12.30
N ILE A 42 -2.61 5.85 11.81
CA ILE A 42 -3.48 5.59 10.65
C ILE A 42 -2.65 5.35 9.39
N ILE A 43 -1.64 6.20 9.13
CA ILE A 43 -0.79 6.07 7.94
C ILE A 43 -0.02 4.74 7.96
N LEU A 44 0.55 4.37 9.11
CA LEU A 44 1.25 3.10 9.28
C LEU A 44 0.30 1.90 9.12
N GLY A 45 -0.93 2.00 9.64
CA GLY A 45 -1.97 0.99 9.43
C GLY A 45 -2.30 0.80 7.95
N ILE A 46 -2.53 1.90 7.23
CA ILE A 46 -2.81 1.88 5.78
C ILE A 46 -1.63 1.27 5.01
N ALA A 47 -0.39 1.70 5.30
CA ALA A 47 0.80 1.17 4.64
C ALA A 47 0.94 -0.35 4.86
N SER A 48 0.66 -0.83 6.07
CA SER A 48 0.69 -2.26 6.41
C SER A 48 -0.35 -3.05 5.61
N VAL A 49 -1.58 -2.54 5.51
CA VAL A 49 -2.65 -3.16 4.71
C VAL A 49 -2.29 -3.19 3.22
N MET A 50 -1.71 -2.12 2.68
CA MET A 50 -1.28 -2.09 1.27
C MET A 50 -0.19 -3.13 0.98
N MET A 51 0.79 -3.26 1.87
CA MET A 51 1.84 -4.28 1.74
C MET A 51 1.25 -5.69 1.77
N TYR A 52 0.30 -5.95 2.67
CA TYR A 52 -0.41 -7.23 2.72
C TYR A 52 -1.18 -7.52 1.42
N LEU A 53 -1.92 -6.54 0.89
CA LEU A 53 -2.67 -6.69 -0.36
C LEU A 53 -1.76 -6.97 -1.55
N LEU A 54 -0.63 -6.28 -1.67
CA LEU A 54 0.36 -6.54 -2.73
C LEU A 54 0.94 -7.95 -2.60
N HIS A 55 1.25 -8.40 -1.38
CA HIS A 55 1.73 -9.75 -1.14
C HIS A 55 0.69 -10.80 -1.55
N GLN A 56 -0.56 -10.62 -1.12
CA GLN A 56 -1.65 -11.53 -1.46
C GLN A 56 -1.89 -11.58 -2.98
N ARG A 57 -1.92 -10.42 -3.66
CA ARG A 57 -2.08 -10.38 -5.13
C ARG A 57 -0.92 -11.04 -5.86
N ASN A 58 0.30 -10.86 -5.38
CA ASN A 58 1.45 -11.55 -5.97
C ASN A 58 1.33 -13.07 -5.85
N LYS A 59 0.81 -13.56 -4.71
CA LYS A 59 0.56 -14.99 -4.49
C LYS A 59 -0.56 -15.52 -5.39
N GLU A 60 -1.68 -14.82 -5.50
CA GLU A 60 -2.80 -15.19 -6.39
C GLU A 60 -2.34 -15.29 -7.85
N LEU A 61 -1.57 -14.31 -8.33
CA LEU A 61 -1.01 -14.33 -9.69
C LEU A 61 0.02 -15.44 -9.93
N GLU A 62 0.64 -15.98 -8.87
CA GLU A 62 1.53 -17.13 -8.97
C GLU A 62 0.76 -18.44 -9.02
N GLU A 63 -0.36 -18.54 -8.30
CA GLU A 63 -1.25 -19.70 -8.31
C GLU A 63 -1.99 -19.82 -9.66
N GLU A 64 -2.51 -18.71 -10.21
CA GLU A 64 -3.17 -18.70 -11.53
C GLU A 64 -2.24 -19.18 -12.65
N GLU A 65 -0.99 -18.73 -12.65
CA GLU A 65 -0.03 -19.11 -13.69
C GLU A 65 0.42 -20.58 -13.54
N LYS A 66 0.48 -21.11 -12.31
CA LYS A 66 0.75 -22.54 -12.07
C LYS A 66 -0.39 -23.43 -12.57
N ASP A 67 -1.64 -23.02 -12.40
CA ASP A 67 -2.80 -23.78 -12.89
C ASP A 67 -2.83 -23.82 -14.43
N ASP A 68 -2.55 -22.68 -15.08
CA ASP A 68 -2.45 -22.60 -16.55
C ASP A 68 -1.34 -23.48 -17.14
N ILE A 69 -0.16 -23.56 -16.50
CA ILE A 69 0.94 -24.42 -16.97
C ILE A 69 0.60 -25.91 -16.80
N SER A 70 -0.16 -26.29 -15.77
CA SER A 70 -0.53 -27.70 -15.53
C SER A 70 -1.48 -28.28 -16.57
N LYS A 71 -2.09 -27.41 -17.39
CA LYS A 71 -3.10 -27.74 -18.41
C LYS A 71 -2.52 -28.10 -19.78
N TYR A 72 -1.20 -28.04 -19.95
CA TYR A 72 -0.46 -28.34 -21.19
C TYR A 72 0.71 -29.28 -20.93
#